data_AF-A0A5J6P9F5-F1
#
_entry.id   AF-A0A5J6P9F5-F1
#
_cell.length_a   1.000
_cell.length_b   1.000
_cell.length_c   1.000
_cell.angle_alpha   90.00
_cell.angle_beta   90.00
_cell.angle_gamma   90.00
#
_symmetry.space_group_name_H-M   'P 1'
#
loop_
_entity.id
_entity.type
_entity.pdbx_description
1 polymer ?
#
loop_
_entity_poly.entity_id
_entity_poly.type
_entity_poly.pdbx_seq_one_letter_code
_entity_poly.pdbx_strand_id
1 'polypeptide(L)' 'MPVFYYHDIDESRLQLTYESSRNLPDLAEGLIEGCANHFNEQLQIDRVAVSTPLNQVIFTITRLG' A
#
# COMPACT_ATOMS: atom_id res chain seq x y z
N MET A 1 14.27 -5.19 6.93
CA MET A 1 13.10 -4.38 7.34
C MET A 1 12.43 -3.88 6.06
N PRO A 2 11.09 -3.81 5.97
CA PRO A 2 10.49 -3.24 4.77
C PRO A 2 10.69 -1.72 4.79
N VAL A 3 10.73 -1.12 3.60
CA VAL A 3 10.72 0.33 3.44
C VAL A 3 9.43 0.71 2.75
N PHE A 4 8.84 1.81 3.22
CA PHE A 4 7.63 2.38 2.65
C PHE A 4 7.94 3.81 2.20
N TYR A 5 7.64 4.10 0.94
CA TYR A 5 7.62 5.45 0.41
C TYR A 5 6.18 5.79 0.01
N TYR A 6 5.76 7.03 0.19
CA TYR A 6 4.44 7.45 -0.25
C TYR A 6 4.48 8.82 -0.90
N HIS A 7 3.49 9.07 -1.75
CA HIS A 7 3.12 10.40 -2.17
C HIS A 7 1.61 10.45 -2.39
N ASP A 8 1.03 11.63 -2.16
CA ASP A 8 -0.37 11.88 -2.47
C ASP A 8 -0.52 12.01 -3.98
N ILE A 9 -1.51 11.33 -4.55
CA ILE A 9 -1.95 11.54 -5.93
C ILE A 9 -2.90 12.75 -5.94
N ASP A 10 -3.83 12.78 -4.98
CA ASP A 10 -4.77 13.87 -4.70
C ASP A 10 -5.35 13.72 -3.28
N GLU A 11 -6.41 14.48 -2.95
CA GLU A 11 -7.03 14.50 -1.62
C GLU A 11 -7.62 13.17 -1.15
N SER A 12 -8.00 12.27 -2.06
CA SER A 12 -8.61 10.98 -1.72
C SER A 12 -7.76 9.77 -2.11
N ARG A 13 -6.58 10.00 -2.70
CA ARG A 13 -5.74 8.94 -3.22
C ARG A 13 -4.28 9.14 -2.88
N LEU A 14 -3.63 8.07 -2.46
CA LEU A 14 -2.18 8.03 -2.29
C LEU A 14 -1.60 6.81 -2.98
N GLN A 15 -0.33 6.92 -3.36
CA GLN A 15 0.47 5.80 -3.80
C GLN A 15 1.47 5.43 -2.72
N LEU A 16 1.53 4.15 -2.37
CA LEU A 16 2.45 3.59 -1.40
C LEU A 16 3.35 2.56 -2.10
N THR A 17 4.66 2.83 -2.11
CA THR A 17 5.66 1.88 -2.58
C THR A 17 6.19 1.08 -1.40
N TYR A 18 5.96 -0.23 -1.41
CA TYR A 18 6.52 -1.20 -0.49
C TYR A 18 7.74 -1.87 -1.11
N GLU A 19 8.83 -1.93 -0.36
CA GLU A 19 10.08 -2.58 -0.79
C GLU A 19 10.63 -3.48 0.31
N SER A 20 10.91 -4.74 0.00
CA SER A 20 11.34 -5.72 1.02
C SER A 20 11.90 -6.99 0.39
N SER A 21 13.11 -7.36 0.78
CA SER A 21 13.73 -8.65 0.41
C SER A 21 12.94 -9.87 0.87
N ARG A 22 12.04 -9.73 1.86
CA ARG A 22 11.18 -10.82 2.36
C ARG A 22 9.94 -11.07 1.50
N ASN A 23 9.61 -10.14 0.60
CA ASN A 23 8.47 -10.23 -0.32
C ASN A 23 7.15 -10.65 0.36
N LEU A 24 6.67 -9.84 1.30
CA LEU A 24 5.41 -10.09 2.04
C LEU A 24 4.36 -9.02 1.72
N PRO A 25 3.89 -8.90 0.47
CA PRO A 25 2.94 -7.85 0.10
C PRO A 25 1.56 -8.03 0.73
N ASP A 26 1.11 -9.27 0.96
CA ASP A 26 -0.18 -9.53 1.61
C ASP A 26 -0.17 -9.07 3.08
N LEU A 27 0.97 -9.14 3.76
CA LEU A 27 1.12 -8.57 5.09
C LEU A 27 1.03 -7.04 5.05
N ALA A 28 1.64 -6.40 4.05
CA ALA A 28 1.57 -4.95 3.90
C ALA A 28 0.11 -4.51 3.63
N GLU A 29 -0.60 -5.22 2.76
CA GLU A 29 -2.02 -4.99 2.46
C GLU A 29 -2.89 -5.16 3.69
N GLY A 30 -2.75 -6.26 4.43
CA GLY A 30 -3.53 -6.48 5.66
C GLY A 30 -3.28 -5.42 6.75
N LEU A 31 -2.09 -4.80 6.79
CA LEU A 31 -1.83 -3.67 7.68
C LEU A 31 -2.54 -2.38 7.22
N ILE A 32 -2.62 -2.14 5.91
CA ILE A 32 -3.36 -1.01 5.34
C ILE A 32 -4.86 -1.18 5.62
N GLU A 33 -5.41 -2.35 5.33
CA GLU A 33 -6.81 -2.69 5.61
C GLU A 33 -7.12 -2.62 7.11
N GLY A 34 -6.24 -3.14 7.97
CA GLY A 34 -6.38 -3.08 9.42
C GLY A 34 -6.44 -1.63 9.94
N CYS A 35 -5.62 -0.74 9.37
CA CYS A 35 -5.66 0.69 9.68
C CYS A 35 -6.99 1.32 9.26
N ALA A 36 -7.45 1.06 8.03
CA ALA A 36 -8.74 1.56 7.54
C ALA A 36 -9.90 1.14 8.43
N ASN A 37 -9.93 -0.15 8.79
CA ASN A 37 -10.94 -0.72 9.68
C ASN A 37 -10.93 -0.05 11.07
N HIS A 38 -9.75 0.24 11.62
CA HIS A 38 -9.63 0.92 12.91
C HIS A 38 -10.28 2.32 12.89
N PHE A 39 -10.15 3.05 11.79
CA PHE A 39 -10.71 4.38 11.61
C PHE A 39 -12.12 4.40 11.00
N ASN A 40 -12.72 3.22 10.74
CA ASN A 40 -13.99 3.07 10.02
C ASN A 40 -13.97 3.73 8.62
N GLU A 41 -12.82 3.71 7.95
CA GLU A 41 -12.69 4.18 6.58
C GLU A 41 -12.89 3.05 5.58
N GLN A 42 -13.53 3.35 4.46
CA GLN A 42 -13.63 2.43 3.32
C GLN A 42 -12.56 2.78 2.31
N LEU A 43 -11.73 1.80 1.95
CA LEU A 43 -10.67 1.97 0.97
C LEU A 43 -10.87 0.99 -0.20
N GLN A 44 -10.55 1.44 -1.40
CA GLN A 44 -10.19 0.57 -2.52
C GLN A 44 -8.67 0.52 -2.61
N ILE A 45 -8.11 -0.69 -2.67
CA ILE A 45 -6.67 -0.91 -2.78
C ILE A 45 -6.40 -1.67 -4.08
N ASP A 46 -5.64 -1.04 -4.97
CA ASP A 46 -5.12 -1.67 -6.17
C ASP A 46 -3.60 -1.87 -5.99
N ARG A 47 -3.03 -2.98 -6.48
CA ARG A 47 -1.58 -3.21 -6.37
C ARG A 47 -0.96 -3.77 -7.63
N VAL A 48 0.30 -3.40 -7.87
CA VAL A 48 1.11 -3.91 -8.99
C VAL A 48 2.49 -4.29 -8.47
N ALA A 49 2.93 -5.51 -8.77
CA ALA A 49 4.30 -5.95 -8.50
C ALA A 49 5.26 -5.40 -9.57
N VAL A 50 6.37 -4.83 -9.12
CA VAL A 50 7.44 -4.31 -9.96
C VAL A 50 8.64 -5.22 -9.81
N SER A 51 9.14 -5.73 -10.94
CA SER A 51 10.34 -6.57 -10.94
C SER A 51 11.57 -5.70 -10.67
N THR A 52 12.01 -5.71 -9.41
CA THR A 52 13.23 -5.05 -8.94
C THR A 52 14.03 -6.04 -8.11
N PRO A 53 15.36 -5.84 -7.92
CA PRO A 53 16.18 -6.72 -7.09
C PRO A 53 15.71 -6.85 -5.64
N LEU A 54 14.92 -5.89 -5.14
CA LEU A 54 14.50 -5.81 -3.75
C LEU A 54 13.02 -6.18 -3.53
N ASN A 55 12.34 -6.67 -4.57
CA ASN A 55 10.90 -6.95 -4.62
C ASN A 55 10.08 -5.72 -4.20
N GLN A 56 9.53 -5.04 -5.19
CA GLN A 56 8.76 -3.84 -4.98
C GLN A 56 7.30 -4.07 -5.35
N VAL A 57 6.38 -3.55 -4.53
CA VAL A 57 4.95 -3.51 -4.83
C VAL A 57 4.46 -2.10 -4.66
N ILE A 58 3.73 -1.61 -5.65
CA ILE A 58 3.10 -0.30 -5.62
C ILE A 58 1.62 -0.51 -5.32
N PHE A 59 1.15 0.05 -4.21
CA PHE A 59 -0.25 0.11 -3.85
C PHE A 59 -0.80 1.49 -4.21
N THR A 60 -1.94 1.52 -4.91
CA THR A 60 -2.76 2.72 -5.08
C THR A 60 -3.94 2.58 -4.14
N ILE A 61 -4.03 3.47 -3.16
CA ILE A 61 -5.07 3.45 -2.13
C ILE A 61 -6.01 4.61 -2.42
N THR A 62 -7.30 4.30 -2.55
CA THR A 62 -8.37 5.28 -2.78
C THR A 62 -9.36 5.24 -1.64
N ARG A 63 -9.58 6.37 -0.98
CA ARG A 63 -10.64 6.53 0.01
C ARG A 63 -12.00 6.58 -0.70
N LEU A 64 -12.91 5.70 -0.31
CA LEU A 64 -14.30 5.72 -0.69
C LEU A 64 -15.06 6.55 0.35
N GLY A 65 -15.83 7.53 -0.12
CA GLY A 65 -16.48 8.55 0.73
C GLY A 65 -17.47 8.00 1.74
#